data_AF-A0A359AX91-F1
#
_entry.id   AF-A0A359AX91-F1
#
_cell.length_a   1.000
_cell.length_b   1.000
_cell.length_c   1.000
_cell.angle_alpha   90.00
_cell.angle_beta   90.00
_cell.angle_gamma   90.00
#
_symmetry.space_group_name_H-M   'P 1'
#
loop_
_entity.id
_entity.type
_entity.pdbx_description
1 polymer ?
#
loop_
_entity_poly.entity_id
_entity_poly.type
_entity_poly.pdbx_seq_one_letter_code
_entity_poly.pdbx_strand_id
1 'polypeptide(L)'
;MRSILKKIVFLLLTAMLMFTCQYEPDIHSGGVDFNKDKEIEEAKRWYDATRPEEVSFRSSNSVENASSIEVKPDWEQAYVRANKKEKTVETNLFMKGEIYFVQPENKQKFEETHDERYMRSHTRLVVKTELSSGAKDAFLMTIIPSV
;
A
#
# COMPACT_ATOMS: atom_id res chain seq x y z
N MET A 1 -29.06 -40.61 -3.83
CA MET A 1 -27.81 -40.60 -3.01
C MET A 1 -26.58 -40.05 -3.76
N ARG A 2 -26.16 -40.64 -4.90
CA ARG A 2 -24.98 -40.18 -5.68
C ARG A 2 -25.00 -38.70 -6.12
N SER A 3 -26.17 -38.16 -6.48
CA SER A 3 -26.30 -36.74 -6.89
C SER A 3 -26.15 -35.76 -5.73
N ILE A 4 -26.64 -36.13 -4.54
CA ILE A 4 -26.53 -35.31 -3.32
C ILE A 4 -25.07 -35.26 -2.85
N LEU A 5 -24.36 -36.39 -2.90
CA LEU A 5 -22.95 -36.46 -2.55
C LEU A 5 -22.09 -35.58 -3.47
N LYS A 6 -22.37 -35.56 -4.78
CA LYS A 6 -21.68 -34.68 -5.74
C LYS A 6 -21.90 -33.19 -5.44
N LYS A 7 -23.12 -32.80 -5.05
CA LYS A 7 -23.43 -31.41 -4.68
C LYS A 7 -22.70 -30.98 -3.40
N ILE A 8 -22.63 -31.86 -2.40
CA ILE A 8 -21.90 -31.58 -1.15
C ILE A 8 -20.40 -31.43 -1.42
N VAL A 9 -19.81 -32.32 -2.22
CA VAL A 9 -18.39 -32.23 -2.59
C VAL A 9 -18.10 -30.94 -3.37
N PHE A 10 -18.96 -30.56 -4.31
CA PHE A 10 -18.80 -29.31 -5.07
C PHE A 10 -18.87 -28.08 -4.17
N LEU A 11 -19.79 -28.06 -3.20
CA LEU A 11 -19.97 -26.94 -2.26
C LEU A 11 -18.79 -26.82 -1.27
N LEU A 12 -18.23 -27.96 -0.85
CA LEU A 12 -17.00 -27.97 -0.05
C LEU A 12 -15.78 -27.48 -0.84
N LEU A 13 -15.66 -27.87 -2.12
CA LEU A 13 -14.57 -27.44 -2.99
C LEU A 13 -14.61 -25.92 -3.25
N THR A 14 -15.78 -25.35 -3.51
CA THR A 14 -15.92 -23.90 -3.70
C THR A 14 -15.66 -23.13 -2.41
N ALA A 15 -16.11 -23.63 -1.26
CA ALA A 15 -15.79 -23.02 0.03
C ALA A 15 -14.28 -23.04 0.34
N MET A 16 -13.59 -24.14 0.01
CA MET A 16 -12.15 -24.29 0.23
C MET A 16 -11.35 -23.34 -0.66
N LEU A 17 -11.73 -23.18 -1.93
CA LEU A 17 -11.11 -22.22 -2.86
C LEU A 17 -11.25 -20.77 -2.37
N MET A 18 -12.42 -20.42 -1.84
CA MET A 18 -12.65 -19.10 -1.24
C MET A 18 -11.80 -18.88 0.02
N PHE A 19 -11.61 -19.92 0.83
CA PHE A 19 -10.75 -19.87 2.02
C PHE A 19 -9.26 -19.71 1.67
N THR A 20 -8.78 -20.40 0.63
CA THR A 20 -7.37 -20.29 0.21
C THR A 20 -7.04 -18.95 -0.43
N CYS A 21 -8.02 -18.27 -1.06
CA CYS A 21 -7.83 -16.93 -1.60
C CYS A 21 -7.66 -15.85 -0.52
N GLN A 22 -8.10 -16.10 0.72
CA GLN A 22 -7.88 -15.18 1.85
C GLN A 22 -6.63 -15.53 2.67
N TYR A 23 -5.99 -16.66 2.39
CA TYR A 23 -4.76 -17.06 3.05
C TYR A 23 -3.57 -16.48 2.29
N GLU A 24 -3.27 -15.22 2.55
CA GLU A 24 -1.98 -14.65 2.19
C GLU A 24 -0.98 -15.07 3.28
N PRO A 25 -0.01 -15.95 2.99
CA PRO A 25 0.96 -16.36 4.00
C PRO A 25 1.74 -15.12 4.44
N ASP A 26 1.59 -14.75 5.71
CA ASP A 26 2.49 -13.82 6.38
C ASP A 26 3.92 -14.25 6.07
N ILE A 27 4.63 -13.46 5.26
CA ILE A 27 6.07 -13.65 5.05
C ILE A 27 6.69 -13.41 6.43
N HIS A 28 6.90 -14.48 7.19
CA HIS A 28 7.60 -14.44 8.47
C HIS A 28 9.05 -14.05 8.20
N SER A 29 9.28 -12.74 8.14
CA SER A 29 10.59 -12.13 8.29
C SER A 29 11.05 -12.43 9.71
N GLY A 30 11.94 -13.42 9.85
CA GLY A 30 12.48 -13.83 11.15
C GLY A 30 13.09 -12.66 11.91
N GLY A 31 12.40 -12.23 12.97
CA GLY A 31 12.92 -11.23 13.90
C GLY A 31 11.82 -10.42 14.57
N VAL A 32 11.58 -10.73 15.85
CA VAL A 32 10.76 -9.99 16.83
C VAL A 32 9.25 -10.09 16.63
N ASP A 33 8.57 -10.65 17.64
CA ASP A 33 7.10 -10.72 17.72
C ASP A 33 6.55 -9.34 18.13
N PHE A 34 6.06 -8.59 17.15
CA PHE A 34 5.42 -7.31 17.38
C PHE A 34 3.91 -7.48 17.40
N ASN A 35 3.25 -6.81 18.34
CA ASN A 35 1.80 -6.63 18.27
C ASN A 35 1.48 -5.68 17.10
N LYS A 36 1.09 -6.25 15.95
CA LYS A 36 0.83 -5.52 14.69
C LYS A 36 -0.09 -4.31 14.90
N ASP A 37 -1.20 -4.48 15.60
CA ASP A 37 -2.21 -3.43 15.83
C ASP A 37 -1.63 -2.26 16.63
N LYS A 38 -0.87 -2.56 17.68
CA LYS A 38 -0.20 -1.54 18.50
C LYS A 38 0.77 -0.71 17.68
N GLU A 39 1.52 -1.35 16.77
CA GLU A 39 2.51 -0.67 15.95
C GLU A 39 1.86 0.24 14.90
N ILE A 40 0.77 -0.22 14.29
CA ILE A 40 -0.02 0.59 13.36
C ILE A 40 -0.59 1.83 14.09
N GLU A 41 -1.15 1.66 15.29
CA GLU A 41 -1.68 2.78 16.08
C GLU A 41 -0.59 3.75 16.58
N GLU A 42 0.62 3.28 16.85
CA GLU A 42 1.76 4.16 17.16
C GLU A 42 2.21 4.96 15.93
N ALA A 43 2.35 4.30 14.78
CA ALA A 43 2.74 4.94 13.53
C ALA A 43 1.72 5.99 13.07
N LYS A 44 0.42 5.68 13.18
CA LYS A 44 -0.68 6.61 12.91
C LYS A 44 -0.62 7.86 13.78
N ARG A 45 -0.51 7.69 15.10
CA ARG A 45 -0.40 8.81 16.04
C ARG A 45 0.82 9.69 15.77
N TRP A 46 1.96 9.07 15.46
CA TRP A 46 3.16 9.81 15.11
C TRP A 46 3.01 10.57 13.79
N TYR A 47 2.44 9.94 12.76
CA TYR A 47 2.17 10.59 11.48
C TYR A 47 1.22 11.78 11.64
N ASP A 48 0.10 11.60 12.35
CA ASP A 48 -0.90 12.66 12.55
C ASP A 48 -0.35 13.85 13.35
N ALA A 49 0.61 13.62 14.24
CA ALA A 49 1.29 14.67 15.00
C ALA A 49 2.38 15.41 14.20
N THR A 50 2.93 14.79 13.16
CA THR A 50 4.05 15.33 12.38
C THR A 50 3.63 15.86 11.00
N ARG A 51 2.43 15.49 10.52
CA ARG A 51 1.99 15.86 9.18
C ARG A 51 1.83 17.38 9.03
N PRO A 52 2.24 17.96 7.89
CA PRO A 52 1.86 19.32 7.52
C PRO A 52 0.33 19.37 7.29
N GLU A 53 -0.28 20.51 7.62
CA GLU A 53 -1.73 20.73 7.50
C GLU A 53 -2.21 20.68 6.04
N GLU A 54 -1.32 20.99 5.08
CA GLU A 54 -1.60 20.95 3.65
C GLU A 54 -0.38 20.46 2.84
N VAL A 55 -0.61 19.51 1.92
CA VAL A 55 0.37 19.07 0.93
C VAL A 55 -0.05 19.61 -0.43
N SER A 56 0.68 20.61 -0.94
CA SER A 56 0.43 21.18 -2.25
C SER A 56 1.32 20.54 -3.31
N PHE A 57 0.70 20.07 -4.41
CA PHE A 57 1.41 19.64 -5.60
C PHE A 57 1.51 20.83 -6.55
N ARG A 58 2.73 21.26 -6.88
CA ARG A 58 2.95 22.26 -7.93
C ARG A 58 2.82 21.61 -9.31
N SER A 59 1.59 21.36 -9.72
CA SER A 59 1.27 20.99 -11.10
C SER A 59 0.91 22.26 -11.87
N SER A 60 1.83 22.73 -12.72
CA SER A 60 1.72 23.87 -13.66
C SER A 60 2.11 25.27 -13.14
N ASN A 61 2.59 26.09 -14.09
CA ASN A 61 3.21 27.42 -13.92
C ASN A 61 2.27 28.55 -13.46
N SER A 62 1.07 28.26 -12.97
CA SER A 62 0.16 29.28 -12.43
C SER A 62 0.04 29.13 -10.92
N VAL A 63 0.73 30.03 -10.20
CA VAL A 63 0.63 30.22 -8.75
C VAL A 63 -0.83 30.46 -8.30
N GLU A 64 -1.70 30.86 -9.23
CA GLU A 64 -3.10 31.21 -8.95
C GLU A 64 -4.07 30.01 -8.86
N ASN A 65 -3.69 28.81 -9.34
CA ASN A 65 -4.55 27.62 -9.32
C ASN A 65 -3.77 26.38 -8.86
N ALA A 66 -3.09 26.46 -7.72
CA ALA A 66 -2.51 25.29 -7.10
C ALA A 66 -3.64 24.29 -6.76
N SER A 67 -3.80 23.26 -7.57
CA SER A 67 -4.70 22.15 -7.27
C SER A 67 -4.17 21.44 -6.02
N SER A 68 -4.77 21.70 -4.86
CA SER A 68 -4.49 20.94 -3.66
C SER A 68 -5.08 19.55 -3.84
N ILE A 69 -4.23 18.54 -3.68
CA ILE A 69 -4.63 17.14 -3.79
C ILE A 69 -4.71 16.64 -2.37
N GLU A 70 -5.91 16.24 -1.97
CA GLU A 70 -6.14 15.65 -0.67
C GLU A 70 -5.55 14.23 -0.68
N VAL A 71 -4.56 14.01 0.19
CA VAL A 71 -3.88 12.72 0.35
C VAL A 71 -4.09 12.25 1.78
N LYS A 72 -4.61 11.03 1.95
CA LYS A 72 -4.87 10.41 3.26
C LYS A 72 -4.34 8.98 3.30
N PRO A 73 -3.61 8.56 4.34
CA PRO A 73 -3.22 7.16 4.49
C PRO A 73 -4.42 6.26 4.78
N ASP A 74 -4.44 5.08 4.16
CA ASP A 74 -5.44 4.03 4.39
C ASP A 74 -5.04 3.09 5.55
N TRP A 75 -5.10 3.60 6.78
CA TRP A 75 -4.66 2.85 7.97
C TRP A 75 -5.36 1.49 8.17
N GLU A 76 -6.54 1.28 7.57
CA GLU A 76 -7.25 -0.01 7.65
C GLU A 76 -6.52 -1.13 6.89
N GLN A 77 -5.75 -0.78 5.87
CA GLN A 77 -4.94 -1.70 5.06
C GLN A 77 -3.45 -1.62 5.40
N ALA A 78 -3.10 -1.03 6.55
CA ALA A 78 -1.72 -0.93 6.97
C ALA A 78 -1.14 -2.29 7.37
N TYR A 79 0.13 -2.52 7.08
CA TYR A 79 0.86 -3.71 7.51
C TYR A 79 2.21 -3.36 8.10
N VAL A 80 2.70 -4.25 8.96
CA VAL A 80 3.99 -4.10 9.63
C VAL A 80 5.00 -5.02 8.97
N ARG A 81 6.17 -4.50 8.63
CA ARG A 81 7.36 -5.29 8.32
C ARG A 81 8.45 -4.98 9.32
N ALA A 82 9.27 -5.97 9.62
CA ALA A 82 10.42 -5.76 10.48
C ALA A 82 11.58 -6.62 10.06
N ASN A 83 12.77 -6.11 10.34
CA ASN A 83 14.01 -6.86 10.28
C ASN A 83 14.79 -6.62 11.59
N LYS A 84 16.04 -7.07 11.66
CA LYS A 84 16.87 -6.96 12.88
C LYS A 84 17.24 -5.52 13.27
N LYS A 85 17.07 -4.55 12.37
CA LYS A 85 17.52 -3.17 12.54
C LYS A 85 16.37 -2.17 12.59
N GLU A 86 15.32 -2.41 11.81
CA GLU A 86 14.23 -1.46 11.63
C GLU A 86 12.88 -2.19 11.52
N LYS A 87 11.84 -1.41 11.80
CA LYS A 87 10.44 -1.78 11.63
C LYS A 87 9.76 -0.72 10.77
N THR A 88 8.99 -1.14 9.78
CA THR A 88 8.20 -0.26 8.94
C THR A 88 6.71 -0.56 9.13
N VAL A 89 5.91 0.50 9.21
CA VAL A 89 4.46 0.44 9.02
C VAL A 89 4.18 1.06 7.67
N GLU A 90 3.58 0.27 6.78
CA GLU A 90 3.35 0.65 5.39
C GLU A 90 1.85 0.65 5.11
N THR A 91 1.38 1.68 4.41
CA THR A 91 -0.04 1.83 4.08
C THR A 91 -0.20 2.49 2.71
N ASN A 92 -1.28 2.13 2.02
CA ASN A 92 -1.69 2.81 0.80
C ASN A 92 -2.12 4.26 1.10
N LEU A 93 -2.16 5.07 0.05
CA LEU A 93 -2.69 6.43 0.09
C LEU A 93 -3.98 6.54 -0.71
N PHE A 94 -5.02 7.09 -0.10
CA PHE A 94 -6.15 7.66 -0.80
C PHE A 94 -5.76 9.03 -1.31
N MET A 95 -5.76 9.18 -2.64
CA MET A 95 -5.49 10.46 -3.30
C MET A 95 -6.75 10.89 -4.05
N LYS A 96 -7.25 12.09 -3.76
CA LYS A 96 -8.38 12.66 -4.48
C LYS A 96 -7.91 13.22 -5.82
N GLY A 97 -8.09 12.43 -6.88
CA GLY A 97 -7.60 12.72 -8.22
C GLY A 97 -6.61 11.65 -8.68
N GLU A 98 -6.70 11.26 -9.94
CA GLU A 98 -5.83 10.23 -10.50
C GLU A 98 -4.46 10.82 -10.85
N ILE A 99 -3.52 10.80 -9.89
CA ILE A 99 -2.10 11.07 -10.17
C ILE A 99 -1.38 9.76 -10.43
N TYR A 100 -0.73 9.68 -11.59
CA TYR A 100 0.16 8.58 -11.93
C TYR A 100 1.58 9.10 -12.11
N PHE A 101 2.55 8.45 -11.46
CA PHE A 101 3.97 8.67 -11.68
C PHE A 101 4.47 7.65 -12.70
N VAL A 102 4.78 8.10 -13.91
CA VAL A 102 5.07 7.21 -15.03
C VAL A 102 6.40 7.57 -15.66
N GLN A 103 7.22 6.57 -15.98
CA GLN A 103 8.45 6.77 -16.76
C GLN A 103 8.13 6.93 -18.26
N PRO A 104 8.97 7.62 -19.05
CA PRO A 104 8.72 7.83 -20.48
C PRO A 104 8.49 6.54 -21.27
N GLU A 105 9.24 5.49 -20.97
CA GLU A 105 9.17 4.19 -21.65
C GLU A 105 7.82 3.51 -21.41
N ASN A 106 7.30 3.61 -20.18
CA ASN A 106 5.98 3.09 -19.82
C ASN A 106 4.86 3.82 -20.56
N LYS A 107 4.97 5.15 -20.67
CA LYS A 107 4.01 5.94 -21.44
C LYS A 107 4.01 5.52 -22.90
N GLN A 108 5.19 5.37 -23.52
CA GLN A 108 5.29 4.88 -24.90
C GLN A 108 4.64 3.50 -25.03
N LYS A 109 4.93 2.57 -24.11
CA LYS A 109 4.36 1.23 -24.15
C LYS A 109 2.84 1.23 -24.00
N PHE A 110 2.29 2.12 -23.18
CA PHE A 110 0.86 2.35 -23.09
C PHE A 110 0.28 2.87 -24.41
N GLU A 111 0.92 3.84 -25.06
CA GLU A 111 0.45 4.37 -26.36
C GLU A 111 0.46 3.28 -27.45
N GLU A 112 1.42 2.36 -27.41
CA GLU A 112 1.51 1.22 -28.35
C GLU A 112 0.46 0.13 -28.07
N THR A 113 0.27 -0.23 -26.80
CA THR A 113 -0.49 -1.43 -26.39
C THR A 113 -1.88 -1.15 -25.86
N HIS A 114 -2.14 0.10 -25.46
CA HIS A 114 -3.31 0.54 -24.70
C HIS A 114 -3.49 -0.21 -23.36
N ASP A 115 -2.42 -0.81 -22.84
CA ASP A 115 -2.44 -1.53 -21.57
C ASP A 115 -2.21 -0.57 -20.39
N GLU A 116 -3.29 -0.29 -19.66
CA GLU A 116 -3.30 0.61 -18.50
C GLU A 116 -2.30 0.22 -17.40
N ARG A 117 -1.83 -1.03 -17.37
CA ARG A 117 -0.84 -1.48 -16.39
C ARG A 117 0.47 -0.70 -16.49
N TYR A 118 0.82 -0.18 -17.67
CA TYR A 118 2.01 0.65 -17.82
C TYR A 118 1.83 2.06 -17.24
N MET A 119 0.60 2.53 -17.07
CA MET A 119 0.31 3.85 -16.47
C MET A 119 0.10 3.77 -14.95
N ARG A 120 -0.19 2.60 -14.38
CA ARG A 120 -0.52 2.45 -12.95
C ARG A 120 0.73 2.41 -12.06
N SER A 121 1.08 3.54 -11.46
CA SER A 121 1.99 3.60 -10.31
C SER A 121 1.28 3.35 -8.99
N HIS A 122 1.97 2.76 -8.03
CA HIS A 122 1.43 2.51 -6.70
C HIS A 122 2.27 3.20 -5.63
N THR A 123 1.69 4.17 -4.93
CA THR A 123 2.36 4.94 -3.87
C THR A 123 1.88 4.52 -2.49
N ARG A 124 2.82 4.26 -1.59
CA ARG A 124 2.57 3.93 -0.17
C ARG A 124 3.25 4.94 0.74
N LEU A 125 2.63 5.24 1.86
CA LEU A 125 3.32 5.86 3.00
C LEU A 125 4.07 4.77 3.76
N VAL A 126 5.33 5.04 4.07
CA VAL A 126 6.17 4.19 4.91
C VAL A 126 6.58 4.99 6.14
N VAL A 127 6.15 4.55 7.32
CA VAL A 127 6.63 5.05 8.62
C VAL A 127 7.66 4.06 9.13
N LYS A 128 8.92 4.47 9.17
CA LYS A 128 10.04 3.63 9.58
C LYS A 128 10.46 3.99 11.00
N THR A 129 10.77 2.98 11.79
CA THR A 129 11.28 3.09 13.16
C THR A 129 12.56 2.27 13.28
N GLU A 130 13.66 2.92 13.66
CA GLU A 130 14.92 2.23 13.99
C GLU A 130 14.78 1.53 15.35
N LEU A 131 15.13 0.24 15.42
CA LEU A 131 14.94 -0.56 16.64
C LEU A 131 15.95 -0.24 17.76
N SER A 132 17.14 0.25 17.41
CA SER A 132 18.21 0.58 18.35
C SER A 132 17.94 1.87 19.12
N SER A 133 17.45 2.90 18.42
CA SER A 133 17.27 4.27 18.93
C SER A 133 15.81 4.64 19.16
N GLY A 134 14.88 3.94 18.52
CA GLY A 134 13.46 4.33 18.46
C GLY A 134 13.18 5.50 17.52
N ALA A 135 14.18 6.02 16.82
CA ALA A 135 14.03 7.15 15.89
C ALA A 135 13.05 6.79 14.77
N LYS A 136 12.19 7.77 14.41
CA LYS A 136 11.18 7.59 13.37
C LYS A 136 11.36 8.58 12.24
N ASP A 137 11.17 8.11 11.02
CA ASP A 137 11.06 8.91 9.81
C ASP A 137 9.93 8.37 8.93
N ALA A 138 9.45 9.19 7.99
CA ALA A 138 8.46 8.75 7.03
C ALA A 138 8.78 9.27 5.63
N PHE A 139 8.42 8.46 4.65
CA PHE A 139 8.61 8.77 3.24
C PHE A 139 7.52 8.11 2.39
N LEU A 140 7.36 8.60 1.17
CA LEU A 140 6.51 7.99 0.17
C LEU A 140 7.35 7.05 -0.70
N MET A 141 6.87 5.82 -0.86
CA MET A 141 7.45 4.84 -1.77
C MET A 141 6.52 4.65 -2.95
N THR A 142 6.97 5.02 -4.15
CA THR A 142 6.22 4.83 -5.39
C THR A 142 6.84 3.71 -6.21
N ILE A 143 6.06 2.66 -6.46
CA ILE A 143 6.42 1.53 -7.31
C ILE A 143 5.90 1.82 -8.71
N ILE A 144 6.80 1.86 -9.69
CA ILE A 144 6.50 2.07 -11.11
C ILE A 144 6.65 0.73 -11.84
N PRO A 145 5.72 0.36 -12.73
CA PRO A 145 5.81 -0.87 -13.52
C PRO A 145 7.07 -0.88 -14.41
N SER A 146 7.68 -2.05 -14.59
CA SER A 146 8.75 -2.23 -15.59
C SER A 146 8.18 -2.48 -16.99
N VAL A 147 8.86 -1.98 -18.02
CA VAL A 147 8.56 -2.24 -19.44
C VAL A 147 9.26 -3.50 -19.93
#